data_AF-A0A517TVE8-F1
#
_entry.id   AF-A0A517TVE8-F1
#
_cell.length_a   1.000
_cell.length_b   1.000
_cell.length_c   1.000
_cell.angle_alpha   90.00
_cell.angle_beta   90.00
_cell.angle_gamma   90.00
#
_symmetry.space_group_name_H-M   'P 1'
#
loop_
_entity.id
_entity.type
_entity.pdbx_description
1 polymer ?
#
loop_
_entity_poly.entity_id
_entity_poly.type
_entity_poly.pdbx_seq_one_letter_code
_entity_poly.pdbx_strand_id
1 'polypeptide(L)'
;MPKKKKKAAKLREKKAYSYGVIFLDQITPPIPVNGRKPIEIDMTMDEALKLHLGLLQALTELNRLDRRSPMSRARGIRFSLYPDQNRMMIEQGSVQDNSAPR
;
A
#
# COMPACT_ATOMS: atom_id res chain seq x y z
N MET A 1 27.81 9.91 -28.67
CA MET A 1 27.91 9.48 -27.25
C MET A 1 26.92 8.36 -26.99
N PRO A 2 27.32 7.18 -26.47
CA PRO A 2 26.41 6.06 -26.26
C PRO A 2 25.53 6.29 -25.01
N LYS A 3 24.20 6.16 -25.18
CA LYS A 3 23.22 6.27 -24.09
C LYS A 3 23.45 5.18 -23.04
N LYS A 4 23.75 5.55 -21.79
CA LYS A 4 23.82 4.62 -20.64
C LYS A 4 22.46 3.91 -20.47
N LYS A 5 22.42 2.59 -20.64
CA LYS A 5 21.26 1.76 -20.29
C LYS A 5 20.99 1.88 -18.78
N LYS A 6 19.76 2.25 -18.39
CA LYS A 6 19.32 2.23 -16.99
C LYS A 6 19.46 0.79 -16.47
N LYS A 7 20.26 0.58 -15.42
CA LYS A 7 20.37 -0.72 -14.75
C LYS A 7 18.97 -1.11 -14.23
N ALA A 8 18.50 -2.29 -14.62
CA ALA A 8 17.28 -2.86 -14.06
C ALA A 8 17.40 -2.89 -12.53
N ALA A 9 16.35 -2.45 -11.84
CA ALA A 9 16.30 -2.55 -10.38
C ALA A 9 16.48 -4.03 -10.01
N LYS A 10 17.52 -4.36 -9.24
CA LYS A 10 17.71 -5.71 -8.71
C LYS A 10 16.41 -6.12 -8.00
N LEU A 11 15.73 -7.16 -8.50
CA LEU A 11 14.63 -7.79 -7.78
C LEU A 11 15.16 -8.19 -6.40
N ARG A 12 14.49 -7.73 -5.34
CA ARG A 12 14.89 -8.03 -3.95
C ARG A 12 14.63 -9.52 -3.70
N GLU A 13 15.63 -10.20 -3.12
CA GLU A 13 15.50 -11.60 -2.71
C GLU A 13 14.36 -11.78 -1.71
N LYS A 14 13.51 -12.78 -1.96
CA LYS A 14 12.39 -13.16 -1.09
C LYS A 14 12.96 -13.80 0.18
N LYS A 15 12.65 -13.23 1.35
CA LYS A 15 13.03 -13.81 2.66
C LYS A 15 12.01 -14.87 3.09
N ALA A 16 12.41 -15.83 3.92
CA ALA A 16 11.54 -16.91 4.42
C ALA A 16 10.24 -16.42 5.09
N TYR A 17 10.29 -15.23 5.73
CA TYR A 17 9.15 -14.60 6.39
C TYR A 17 8.45 -13.53 5.55
N SER A 18 8.73 -13.48 4.23
CA SER A 18 8.06 -12.57 3.31
C SER A 18 6.97 -13.30 2.51
N TYR A 19 5.71 -12.91 2.76
CA TYR A 19 4.54 -13.54 2.16
C TYR A 19 4.10 -12.87 0.84
N GLY A 20 4.51 -11.62 0.59
CA GLY A 20 4.19 -10.89 -0.63
C GLY A 20 4.82 -9.49 -0.68
N VAL A 21 4.69 -8.84 -1.84
CA VAL A 21 5.08 -7.44 -2.05
C VAL A 21 3.92 -6.74 -2.73
N ILE A 22 3.53 -5.58 -2.21
CA ILE A 22 2.54 -4.69 -2.85
C ILE A 22 3.21 -3.36 -3.18
N PHE A 23 2.76 -2.74 -4.27
CA PHE A 23 3.17 -1.39 -4.64
C PHE A 23 2.09 -0.40 -4.18
N LEU A 24 2.52 0.65 -3.50
CA LEU A 24 1.63 1.70 -3.02
C LEU A 24 1.50 2.80 -4.08
N ASP A 25 0.29 3.34 -4.22
CA ASP A 25 -0.03 4.47 -5.11
C ASP A 25 0.74 5.73 -4.68
N GLN A 26 0.61 6.09 -3.40
CA GLN A 26 1.20 7.27 -2.77
C GLN A 26 1.34 7.07 -1.25
N ILE A 27 2.23 7.85 -0.63
CA ILE A 27 2.36 7.97 0.83
C ILE A 27 2.35 9.45 1.18
N THR A 28 1.54 9.82 2.18
CA THR A 28 1.42 11.21 2.63
C THR A 28 1.39 11.25 4.17
N PRO A 29 2.27 12.03 4.82
CA PRO A 29 3.36 12.82 4.23
C PRO A 29 4.47 11.95 3.62
N PRO A 30 5.29 12.48 2.70
CA PRO A 30 6.42 11.74 2.15
C PRO A 30 7.39 11.29 3.26
N ILE A 31 7.73 10.00 3.27
CA ILE A 31 8.73 9.47 4.21
C ILE A 31 10.13 9.79 3.67
N PRO A 32 11.02 10.43 4.45
CA PRO A 32 12.38 10.70 4.01
C PRO A 32 13.12 9.39 3.69
N VAL A 33 13.70 9.31 2.48
CA VAL A 33 14.28 8.06 1.93
C VAL A 33 15.76 7.87 2.32
N ASN A 34 16.35 8.83 3.03
CA ASN A 34 17.76 8.78 3.41
C ASN A 34 17.98 7.67 4.47
N GLY A 35 18.85 6.70 4.18
CA GLY A 35 19.20 5.62 5.13
C GLY A 35 18.28 4.40 5.14
N ARG A 36 17.35 4.27 4.17
CA ARG A 36 16.54 3.09 3.78
C ARG A 36 16.44 1.95 4.82
N LYS A 37 15.71 2.21 5.90
CA LYS A 37 15.05 1.14 6.68
C LYS A 37 13.57 1.12 6.35
N PRO A 38 12.92 -0.06 6.29
CA PRO A 38 11.47 -0.13 6.16
C PRO A 38 10.80 0.51 7.38
N ILE A 39 9.55 0.93 7.22
CA ILE A 39 8.68 1.16 8.38
C ILE A 39 8.18 -0.21 8.82
N GLU A 40 8.56 -0.60 10.03
CA GLU A 40 8.12 -1.84 10.65
C GLU A 40 6.98 -1.50 11.62
N ILE A 41 5.89 -2.25 11.52
CA ILE A 41 4.71 -2.12 12.39
C ILE A 41 4.46 -3.50 12.96
N ASP A 42 4.81 -3.66 14.22
CA ASP A 42 4.54 -4.88 14.96
C ASP A 42 3.08 -4.87 15.45
N MET A 43 2.42 -6.01 15.29
CA MET A 43 1.04 -6.20 15.69
C MET A 43 0.93 -7.53 16.44
N THR A 44 0.11 -7.56 17.47
CA THR A 44 -0.37 -8.79 18.08
C THR A 44 -1.22 -9.59 17.10
N MET A 45 -1.45 -10.87 17.40
CA MET A 45 -2.35 -11.73 16.60
C MET A 45 -3.74 -11.12 16.46
N ASP A 46 -4.28 -10.55 17.53
CA ASP A 46 -5.62 -9.95 17.54
C ASP A 46 -5.70 -8.67 16.70
N GLU A 47 -4.66 -7.83 16.75
CA GLU A 47 -4.56 -6.63 15.90
C GLU A 47 -4.42 -7.00 14.43
N ALA A 48 -3.62 -8.03 14.11
CA ALA A 48 -3.49 -8.53 12.75
C ALA A 48 -4.82 -9.12 12.22
N LEU A 49 -5.59 -9.82 13.07
CA LEU A 49 -6.92 -10.32 12.72
C LEU A 49 -7.91 -9.19 12.48
N LYS A 50 -7.90 -8.15 13.33
CA LYS A 50 -8.73 -6.94 13.14
C LYS A 50 -8.39 -6.23 11.83
N LEU A 51 -7.11 -6.09 11.51
CA LEU A 51 -6.63 -5.55 10.23
C LEU A 51 -7.16 -6.37 9.06
N HIS A 52 -7.06 -7.69 9.12
CA HIS A 52 -7.55 -8.59 8.07
C HIS A 52 -9.05 -8.41 7.82
N LEU A 53 -9.86 -8.40 8.89
CA LEU A 53 -11.31 -8.24 8.80
C LEU A 53 -11.70 -6.87 8.26
N GLY A 54 -11.08 -5.79 8.76
CA GLY A 54 -11.33 -4.44 8.27
C GLY A 54 -10.95 -4.26 6.80
N LEU A 55 -9.87 -4.90 6.35
CA LEU A 55 -9.48 -4.93 4.94
C LEU A 55 -10.49 -5.67 4.07
N LEU A 56 -10.94 -6.84 4.51
CA LEU A 56 -11.93 -7.63 3.80
C LEU A 56 -13.23 -6.85 3.63
N GLN A 57 -13.69 -6.17 4.68
CA GLN A 57 -14.87 -5.32 4.63
C GLN A 57 -14.70 -4.17 3.63
N ALA A 58 -13.58 -3.43 3.71
CA ALA A 58 -13.31 -2.31 2.80
C ALA A 58 -13.24 -2.75 1.32
N LEU A 59 -12.59 -3.88 1.05
CA LEU A 59 -12.52 -4.46 -0.30
C LEU A 59 -13.90 -4.90 -0.82
N THR A 60 -14.75 -5.44 0.06
CA THR A 60 -16.12 -5.82 -0.28
C THR A 60 -16.93 -4.59 -0.72
N GLU A 61 -16.79 -3.46 -0.02
CA GLU A 61 -17.43 -2.20 -0.44
C GLU A 61 -16.92 -1.69 -1.78
N LEU A 62 -15.59 -1.71 -2.01
CA LEU A 62 -15.02 -1.31 -3.29
C LEU A 62 -15.49 -2.20 -4.44
N ASN A 63 -15.65 -3.51 -4.19
CA ASN A 63 -16.11 -4.44 -5.20
C ASN A 63 -17.57 -4.21 -5.64
N ARG A 64 -18.37 -3.49 -4.84
CA ARG A 64 -19.72 -3.07 -5.23
C ARG A 64 -19.73 -1.92 -6.24
N LEU A 65 -18.62 -1.20 -6.39
CA LEU A 65 -18.54 -0.06 -7.29
C LEU A 65 -18.47 -0.51 -8.75
N ASP A 66 -19.16 0.22 -9.64
CA ASP A 66 -19.07 -0.02 -11.09
C ASP A 66 -17.67 0.34 -11.60
N ARG A 67 -16.90 -0.67 -12.01
CA ARG A 67 -15.54 -0.54 -12.54
C ARG A 67 -15.45 0.24 -13.85
N ARG A 68 -16.57 0.42 -14.57
CA ARG A 68 -16.62 1.21 -15.80
C ARG A 68 -16.60 2.72 -15.53
N SER A 69 -17.05 3.15 -14.35
CA SER A 69 -17.02 4.56 -13.95
C SER A 69 -15.59 5.02 -13.60
N PRO A 70 -15.10 6.13 -14.19
CA PRO A 70 -13.83 6.72 -13.80
C PRO A 70 -13.75 7.07 -12.31
N MET A 71 -14.86 7.53 -11.73
CA MET A 71 -14.93 7.88 -10.30
C MET A 71 -14.74 6.66 -9.40
N SER A 72 -15.28 5.52 -9.79
CA SER A 72 -15.11 4.26 -9.05
C SER A 72 -13.68 3.75 -9.14
N ARG A 73 -13.03 3.86 -10.31
CA ARG A 73 -11.62 3.46 -10.48
C ARG A 73 -10.66 4.34 -9.67
N ALA A 74 -11.04 5.58 -9.40
CA ALA A 74 -10.29 6.49 -8.52
C ALA A 74 -10.49 6.19 -7.02
N ARG A 75 -11.29 5.18 -6.64
CA ARG A 75 -11.43 4.73 -5.25
C ARG A 75 -10.43 3.63 -4.93
N GLY A 76 -9.90 3.66 -3.72
CA GLY A 76 -9.05 2.61 -3.18
C GLY A 76 -9.12 2.54 -1.66
N ILE A 77 -8.17 1.83 -1.06
CA ILE A 77 -8.04 1.74 0.39
C ILE A 77 -6.93 2.67 0.85
N ARG A 78 -7.18 3.42 1.91
CA ARG A 78 -6.17 4.20 2.62
C ARG A 78 -5.97 3.63 4.02
N PHE A 79 -4.71 3.53 4.40
CA PHE A 79 -4.31 3.30 5.78
C PHE A 79 -3.79 4.60 6.37
N SER A 80 -4.40 5.01 7.48
CA SER A 80 -3.97 6.17 8.25
C SER A 80 -3.34 5.68 9.53
N LEU A 81 -2.05 5.95 9.72
CA LEU A 81 -1.31 5.67 10.95
C LEU A 81 -1.23 6.96 11.76
N TYR A 82 -1.64 6.89 13.03
CA TYR A 82 -1.57 7.95 14.01
C TYR A 82 -0.54 7.55 15.09
N PRO A 83 0.74 7.93 14.92
CA PRO A 83 1.82 7.46 15.80
C PRO A 83 1.67 7.94 17.25
N ASP A 84 1.07 9.11 17.45
CA ASP A 84 0.74 9.67 18.76
C ASP A 84 -0.21 8.79 19.56
N GLN A 85 -1.06 8.04 18.87
CA GLN A 85 -2.12 7.21 19.45
C GLN A 85 -1.85 5.71 19.32
N ASN A 86 -0.74 5.31 18.69
CA ASN A 86 -0.49 3.91 18.28
C ASN A 86 -1.71 3.29 17.57
N ARG A 87 -2.38 4.08 16.73
CA ARG A 87 -3.64 3.68 16.10
C ARG A 87 -3.49 3.66 14.59
N MET A 88 -3.99 2.59 13.98
CA MET A 88 -4.19 2.51 12.54
C MET A 88 -5.67 2.52 12.20
N MET A 89 -6.03 3.21 11.12
CA MET A 89 -7.39 3.29 10.60
C MET A 89 -7.41 2.84 9.15
N ILE A 90 -8.46 2.10 8.77
CA ILE A 90 -8.72 1.63 7.41
C ILE A 90 -9.91 2.43 6.89
N GLU A 91 -9.72 3.14 5.79
CA GLU A 91 -10.74 4.01 5.20
C GLU A 91 -10.74 3.88 3.67
N GLN A 92 -11.82 4.34 3.02
CA GLN A 92 -11.81 4.51 1.57
C GLN A 92 -11.03 5.77 1.21
N GLY A 93 -10.01 5.60 0.37
CA GLY A 93 -9.19 6.69 -0.14
C GLY A 93 -9.45 6.96 -1.62
N SER A 94 -8.87 8.06 -2.09
CA SER A 94 -8.70 8.33 -3.52
C SER A 94 -7.31 7.89 -3.97
N VAL A 95 -7.25 7.15 -5.08
CA VAL A 95 -6.00 6.77 -5.76
C VAL A 95 -5.77 7.67 -6.97
N GLN A 96 -4.51 7.90 -7.34
CA GLN A 96 -4.15 8.73 -8.49
C GLN A 96 -4.31 8.03 -9.86
N ASP A 97 -5.00 6.88 -9.91
CA ASP A 97 -5.10 5.97 -11.05
C ASP A 97 -3.73 5.54 -11.62
N ASN A 98 -3.07 4.62 -10.91
CA ASN A 98 -1.82 4.00 -11.34
C ASN A 98 -2.03 2.58 -11.88
N SER A 99 -3.15 2.29 -12.57
CA SER A 99 -3.45 0.94 -13.08
C SER A 99 -2.48 0.42 -14.16
N ALA A 100 -1.48 1.22 -14.56
CA ALA A 100 -0.38 0.78 -15.42
C ALA A 100 0.74 0.13 -14.58
N PRO A 101 1.27 -1.04 -14.98
CA PRO A 101 2.42 -1.65 -14.31
C PRO A 101 3.63 -0.71 -14.32
N ARG A 102 4.27 -0.51 -13.16
CA ARG A 102 5.54 0.24 -13.03
C ARG A 102 6.75 -0.67 -13.19
#